data_AF-A0AA37LZ45-F1
#
_entry.id   AF-A0AA37LZ45-F1
#
_cell.length_a   1.000
_cell.length_b   1.000
_cell.length_c   1.000
_cell.angle_alpha   90.00
_cell.angle_beta   90.00
_cell.angle_gamma   90.00
#
_symmetry.space_group_name_H-M   'P 1'
#
loop_
_entity.id
_entity.type
_entity.pdbx_description
1 polymer ?
#
loop_
_entity_poly.entity_id
_entity_poly.type
_entity_poly.pdbx_seq_one_letter_code
_entity_poly.pdbx_strand_id
1 'polypeptide(L)'
;MTAALPVIDLQSFETVEDLAAELMRVGKDPGFFYVVGHQLGDHVAAGMFALAEAFFNASLEDKLPYANGSGDLGYTGMREET
;
A
#
# COMPACT_ATOMS: atom_id res chain seq x y z
N MET A 1 14.01 -14.68 -18.07
CA MET A 1 13.26 -13.45 -18.36
C MET A 1 12.24 -13.31 -17.25
N THR A 2 12.26 -12.22 -16.48
CA THR A 2 11.21 -11.91 -15.50
C THR A 2 9.93 -11.61 -16.29
N ALA A 3 8.87 -12.37 -16.07
CA ALA A 3 7.58 -12.06 -16.68
C ALA A 3 7.07 -10.72 -16.14
N ALA A 4 6.57 -9.86 -17.02
CA ALA A 4 5.92 -8.62 -16.58
C ALA A 4 4.66 -8.97 -15.77
N LEU A 5 4.48 -8.30 -14.64
CA LEU A 5 3.29 -8.48 -13.81
C LEU A 5 2.06 -7.92 -14.55
N PRO A 6 0.88 -8.58 -14.44
CA PRO A 6 -0.36 -8.05 -14.98
C PRO A 6 -0.67 -6.67 -14.40
N VAL A 7 -1.30 -5.81 -15.21
CA VAL A 7 -1.85 -4.52 -14.78
C VAL A 7 -3.35 -4.56 -15.04
N ILE A 8 -4.16 -4.37 -14.00
CA ILE A 8 -5.62 -4.35 -14.10
C ILE A 8 -6.09 -2.90 -14.03
N ASP A 9 -6.80 -2.43 -15.05
CA ASP A 9 -7.51 -1.15 -15.00
C ASP A 9 -8.93 -1.37 -14.46
N LEU A 10 -9.22 -0.85 -13.27
CA LEU A 10 -10.57 -1.01 -12.69
C LEU A 10 -11.66 -0.35 -13.54
N GLN A 11 -11.30 0.60 -14.39
CA GLN A 11 -12.25 1.31 -15.25
C GLN A 11 -12.53 0.57 -16.56
N SER A 12 -11.78 -0.48 -16.89
CA SER A 12 -11.97 -1.23 -18.14
C SER A 12 -13.09 -2.29 -18.07
N PHE A 13 -13.74 -2.46 -16.92
CA PHE A 13 -14.77 -3.47 -16.69
C PHE A 13 -16.15 -2.83 -16.63
N GLU A 14 -17.10 -3.38 -17.39
CA GLU A 14 -18.49 -2.93 -17.40
C GLU A 14 -19.28 -3.47 -16.20
N THR A 15 -18.89 -4.64 -15.69
CA THR A 15 -19.57 -5.34 -14.60
C THR A 15 -18.62 -5.72 -13.47
N VAL A 16 -19.17 -5.91 -12.27
CA VAL A 16 -18.39 -6.35 -11.10
C VAL A 16 -17.98 -7.80 -11.24
N GLU A 17 -18.78 -8.62 -11.92
CA GLU A 17 -18.55 -10.04 -12.16
C GLU A 17 -17.32 -10.26 -13.04
N ASP A 18 -17.17 -9.48 -14.12
CA ASP A 18 -16.01 -9.56 -15.01
C ASP A 18 -14.72 -9.13 -14.30
N LEU A 19 -14.81 -8.05 -13.51
CA LEU A 19 -13.68 -7.60 -12.67
C LEU A 19 -13.30 -8.68 -11.66
N ALA A 20 -14.26 -9.28 -10.97
CA ALA A 20 -14.02 -10.34 -9.99
C ALA A 20 -13.37 -11.57 -10.62
N ALA A 21 -13.83 -12.00 -11.80
CA ALA A 21 -13.26 -13.11 -12.54
C ALA A 21 -11.79 -12.85 -12.91
N GLU A 22 -11.47 -11.64 -13.36
CA GLU A 22 -10.09 -11.27 -13.69
C GLU A 22 -9.20 -11.21 -12.44
N LEU A 23 -9.66 -10.59 -11.35
CA LEU A 23 -8.95 -10.54 -10.07
C LEU A 23 -8.67 -11.95 -9.52
N MET A 24 -9.64 -12.87 -9.63
CA MET A 24 -9.45 -14.27 -9.25
C MET A 24 -8.40 -14.96 -10.11
N ARG A 25 -8.40 -14.70 -11.42
CA ARG A 25 -7.44 -15.28 -12.36
C ARG A 25 -6.01 -14.85 -12.02
N VAL A 26 -5.75 -13.54 -11.95
CA VAL A 26 -4.40 -13.01 -11.68
C VAL A 26 -3.97 -13.22 -10.22
N GLY A 27 -4.91 -13.23 -9.27
CA GLY A 27 -4.65 -13.50 -7.87
C GLY A 27 -4.32 -14.96 -7.58
N LYS A 28 -4.72 -15.90 -8.45
CA LYS A 28 -4.30 -17.30 -8.39
C LYS A 28 -2.96 -17.55 -9.07
N ASP A 29 -2.76 -16.97 -10.25
CA ASP A 29 -1.54 -17.10 -11.04
C ASP A 29 -1.40 -15.85 -11.94
N PRO A 30 -0.39 -15.00 -11.73
CA PRO A 30 0.85 -15.23 -10.96
C PRO A 30 0.77 -14.97 -9.45
N GLY A 31 -0.39 -14.58 -8.92
CA GLY A 31 -0.57 -14.27 -7.49
C GLY A 31 -0.13 -12.85 -7.09
N PHE A 32 0.29 -12.04 -8.06
CA PHE A 32 0.65 -10.64 -7.85
C PHE A 32 0.37 -9.83 -9.12
N PHE A 33 -0.12 -8.59 -8.98
CA PHE A 33 -0.49 -7.73 -10.09
C PHE A 33 -0.52 -6.26 -9.64
N TYR A 34 -0.45 -5.35 -10.60
CA TYR A 34 -0.69 -3.93 -10.40
C TYR A 34 -2.16 -3.60 -10.70
N VAL A 35 -2.65 -2.52 -10.11
CA VAL A 35 -3.98 -1.97 -10.38
C VAL A 35 -3.83 -0.51 -10.78
N VAL A 36 -4.63 -0.06 -11.75
CA VAL A 36 -4.82 1.34 -12.14
C VAL A 36 -6.33 1.66 -12.19
N GLY A 37 -6.72 2.92 -12.43
CA GLY A 37 -8.14 3.30 -12.45
C GLY A 37 -8.82 3.37 -11.07
N HIS A 38 -8.08 3.14 -9.98
CA HIS A 38 -8.57 3.18 -8.59
C HIS A 38 -8.60 4.59 -7.97
N GLN A 39 -8.38 5.64 -8.77
CA GLN A 39 -8.40 7.06 -8.37
C GLN A 39 -7.38 7.48 -7.29
N LEU A 40 -6.49 6.58 -6.83
CA LEU A 40 -5.35 6.94 -5.99
C LEU A 40 -4.17 7.30 -6.90
N GLY A 41 -4.19 8.51 -7.45
CA GLY A 41 -3.08 9.00 -8.29
C GLY A 41 -1.82 9.30 -7.48
N ASP A 42 -0.72 9.57 -8.18
CA ASP A 42 0.61 9.83 -7.61
C ASP A 42 0.62 10.87 -6.50
N HIS A 43 -0.24 11.90 -6.59
CA HIS A 43 -0.36 12.94 -5.58
C HIS A 43 -0.82 12.42 -4.21
N VAL A 44 -1.70 11.41 -4.18
CA VAL A 44 -2.17 10.79 -2.93
C VAL A 44 -1.02 10.03 -2.27
N ALA A 45 -0.32 9.22 -3.07
CA ALA A 45 0.83 8.46 -2.60
C ALA A 45 1.93 9.39 -2.08
N ALA A 46 2.30 10.41 -2.86
CA ALA A 46 3.30 11.40 -2.49
C ALA A 46 2.97 12.13 -1.18
N GLY A 47 1.70 12.52 -0.99
CA GLY A 47 1.24 13.13 0.26
C GLY A 47 1.39 12.20 1.47
N MET A 48 1.10 10.91 1.32
CA MET A 48 1.27 9.91 2.38
C MET A 48 2.74 9.65 2.70
N PHE A 49 3.61 9.53 1.69
CA PHE A 49 5.04 9.38 1.91
C PHE A 49 5.63 10.61 2.61
N ALA A 50 5.26 11.83 2.19
CA ALA A 50 5.73 13.05 2.83
C ALA A 50 5.29 13.15 4.30
N LEU A 51 4.05 12.74 4.60
CA LEU A 51 3.55 12.71 5.98
C LEU A 51 4.31 11.67 6.83
N ALA A 52 4.52 10.46 6.29
CA ALA A 52 5.25 9.41 6.99
C ALA A 52 6.71 9.79 7.24
N GLU A 53 7.38 10.38 6.23
CA GLU A 53 8.75 10.87 6.34
C GLU A 53 8.87 11.97 7.40
N ALA A 54 7.95 12.93 7.43
CA ALA A 54 7.92 13.97 8.46
C ALA A 54 7.75 13.38 9.86
N PHE A 55 6.90 12.36 10.03
CA PHE A 55 6.72 11.67 11.30
C PHE A 55 7.96 10.88 11.71
N PHE A 56 8.59 10.13 10.80
CA PHE A 56 9.79 9.33 11.12
C PHE A 56 11.00 10.20 11.48
N ASN A 57 11.11 11.38 10.87
CA ASN A 57 12.13 12.38 11.18
C ASN A 57 11.85 13.17 12.47
N ALA A 58 10.68 13.01 13.10
CA ALA A 58 10.39 13.61 14.40
C ALA A 58 11.22 12.95 15.52
N SER A 59 11.31 13.64 16.66
CA SER A 59 12.05 13.12 17.80
C SER A 59 11.43 11.83 18.34
N LEU A 60 12.22 10.99 19.00
CA LEU A 60 11.69 9.79 19.65
C LEU A 60 10.59 10.16 20.66
N GLU A 61 10.77 11.25 21.41
CA GLU A 61 9.78 11.76 22.38
C GLU A 61 8.43 12.07 21.73
N ASP A 62 8.43 12.63 20.52
CA ASP A 62 7.19 12.92 19.77
C ASP A 62 6.54 11.67 19.18
N LYS A 63 7.32 10.63 18.90
CA LYS A 63 6.83 9.36 18.32
C LYS A 63 6.28 8.40 19.39
N LEU A 64 6.86 8.38 20.59
CA LEU A 64 6.50 7.47 21.69
C LEU A 64 5.02 7.51 22.13
N PRO A 65 4.31 8.66 22.14
CA PRO A 65 2.88 8.70 22.46
C PRO A 65 2.00 7.82 21.57
N TYR A 66 2.49 7.49 20.37
CA TYR A 66 1.78 6.63 19.42
C TYR A 66 2.16 5.15 19.56
N ALA A 67 3.08 4.78 20.45
CA ALA A 67 3.44 3.38 20.68
C ALA A 67 2.39 2.69 21.55
N ASN A 68 1.88 1.54 21.09
CA ASN A 68 0.88 0.75 21.82
C ASN A 68 1.32 -0.70 22.11
N GLY A 69 2.50 -1.09 21.63
CA GLY A 69 3.08 -2.42 21.85
C GLY A 69 2.42 -3.58 21.08
N SER A 70 1.37 -3.37 20.28
CA SER A 70 0.75 -4.44 19.49
C SER A 70 1.44 -4.65 18.15
N GLY A 71 1.99 -3.59 17.57
CA GLY A 71 2.53 -3.60 16.20
C GLY A 71 1.44 -3.53 15.11
N ASP A 72 0.16 -3.59 15.47
CA ASP A 72 -0.96 -3.50 14.53
C ASP A 72 -1.33 -2.04 14.18
N LEU A 73 -1.05 -1.12 15.10
CA LEU A 73 -1.37 0.30 14.98
C LEU A 73 -0.28 1.15 15.63
N GLY A 74 -0.16 2.40 15.20
CA GLY A 74 0.71 3.39 15.83
C GLY A 74 2.20 3.22 15.52
N TYR A 75 3.04 3.77 16.40
CA TYR A 75 4.49 3.77 16.23
C TYR A 75 5.12 2.48 16.73
N THR A 76 5.89 1.84 15.84
CA THR A 76 6.81 0.74 16.19
C THR A 76 8.22 1.19 15.84
N GLY A 77 9.05 1.39 16.85
CA GLY A 77 10.45 1.80 16.65
C GLY A 77 11.28 0.67 16.04
N MET A 78 12.24 1.05 15.20
CA MET A 78 13.27 0.10 14.77
C MET A 78 14.13 -0.30 15.97
N ARG A 79 14.71 -1.51 15.92
CA ARG A 79 15.62 -2.02 16.99
C ARG A 79 16.80 -1.09 17.30
N GLU A 80 17.16 -0.22 16.37
CA GLU A 80 18.29 0.69 16.46
C GLU A 80 17.90 2.08 17.02
N GLU A 81 16.61 2.33 17.23
CA GLU A 81 16.06 3.58 17.79
C GLU A 81 15.85 3.53 19.33
N THR A 82 16.37 2.51 20.01
CA THR A 82 16.31 2.35 21.48
C THR A 82 17.47 2.98 22.21
#